data_AF-A0A183N4N5-F1
#
_entry.id   AF-A0A183N4N5-F1
#
_cell.length_a   1.000
_cell.length_b   1.000
_cell.length_c   1.000
_cell.angle_alpha   90.00
_cell.angle_beta   90.00
_cell.angle_gamma   90.00
#
_symmetry.space_group_name_H-M   'P 1'
#
loop_
_entity.id
_entity.type
_entity.pdbx_description
1 polymer ?
#
loop_
_entity_poly.entity_id
_entity_poly.type
_entity_poly.pdbx_seq_one_letter_code
_entity_poly.pdbx_strand_id
1 'polypeptide(L)'
;MGSSDIQNHQTVLQNKKKRGITINVIQCYAPTNDSNDNDKDQFYEMLPSITVKYPRKDLTILLGELNAKVGMDNNGYEDIMGRHGLEERDENGERFANLCVFNKLVIGGTIFPYKRMHKVTWIPPDHTTENQIDHICISRTFTRSMEDVRTQGGADIASDHHPVVAKIKLKPKKH
;
A
#
# COMPACT_ATOMS: atom_id res chain seq x y z
N MET A 1 -18.91 22.72 -6.74
CA MET A 1 -19.81 21.69 -7.28
C MET A 1 -18.99 20.87 -8.25
N GLY A 2 -18.71 19.59 -8.06
CA GLY A 2 -19.09 18.65 -7.01
C GLY A 2 -17.91 17.76 -6.63
N SER A 3 -17.91 17.33 -5.38
CA SER A 3 -17.21 16.14 -4.91
C SER A 3 -18.14 15.51 -3.90
N SER A 4 -19.02 14.68 -4.41
CA SER A 4 -19.86 13.80 -3.64
C SER A 4 -20.31 12.75 -4.63
N ASP A 5 -19.63 11.62 -4.58
CA ASP A 5 -20.17 10.28 -4.82
C ASP A 5 -19.00 9.31 -4.67
N ILE A 6 -18.93 8.69 -3.48
CA ILE A 6 -18.49 7.32 -3.18
C ILE A 6 -18.71 7.20 -1.66
N GLN A 7 -19.92 6.78 -1.26
CA GLN A 7 -20.16 6.30 0.10
C GLN A 7 -19.48 4.94 0.24
N ASN A 8 -18.75 4.78 1.35
CA ASN A 8 -18.10 3.56 1.90
C ASN A 8 -16.67 3.18 1.51
N HIS A 9 -15.96 3.93 0.67
CA HIS A 9 -14.53 3.69 0.42
C HIS A 9 -13.76 5.01 0.42
N GLN A 10 -13.19 5.39 1.56
CA GLN A 10 -12.49 6.67 1.67
C GLN A 10 -11.17 6.60 0.91
N THR A 11 -11.17 7.20 -0.29
CA THR A 11 -9.93 7.51 -1.00
C THR A 11 -9.61 8.98 -0.82
N VAL A 12 -8.52 9.31 -0.10
CA VAL A 12 -8.05 10.69 0.05
C VAL A 12 -6.88 10.93 -0.90
N LEU A 13 -7.00 11.96 -1.74
CA LEU A 13 -5.98 12.35 -2.70
C LEU A 13 -5.29 13.64 -2.25
N GLN A 14 -3.96 13.60 -2.13
CA GLN A 14 -3.16 14.78 -1.85
C GLN A 14 -2.08 14.96 -2.92
N ASN A 15 -2.01 16.16 -3.50
CA ASN A 15 -0.96 16.53 -4.45
C ASN A 15 -0.01 17.53 -3.80
N LYS A 16 1.30 17.24 -3.82
CA LYS A 16 2.36 18.13 -3.35
C LYS A 16 3.48 18.22 -4.37
N LYS A 17 4.29 19.28 -4.32
CA LYS A 17 5.49 19.41 -5.16
C LYS A 17 6.73 19.54 -4.28
N LYS A 18 7.75 18.73 -4.55
CA LYS A 18 9.03 18.76 -3.82
C LYS A 18 10.19 18.47 -4.78
N ARG A 19 11.22 19.32 -4.77
CA ARG A 19 12.42 19.16 -5.64
C ARG A 19 12.09 18.98 -7.14
N GLY A 20 11.05 19.67 -7.61
CA GLY A 20 10.60 19.58 -9.01
C GLY A 20 9.81 18.31 -9.36
N ILE A 21 9.48 17.47 -8.37
CA ILE A 21 8.68 16.25 -8.52
C ILE A 21 7.30 16.51 -7.92
N THR A 22 6.25 16.21 -8.69
CA THR A 22 4.88 16.12 -8.17
C THR A 22 4.73 14.81 -7.42
N ILE A 23 4.10 14.86 -6.25
CA ILE A 23 3.84 13.74 -5.35
C ILE A 23 2.33 13.62 -5.21
N ASN A 24 1.80 12.46 -5.55
CA ASN A 24 0.40 12.10 -5.43
C ASN A 24 0.31 11.04 -4.32
N VAL A 25 -0.44 11.33 -3.26
CA VAL A 25 -0.71 10.36 -2.19
C VAL A 25 -2.17 9.95 -2.29
N ILE A 26 -2.39 8.65 -2.39
CA ILE A 26 -3.68 7.99 -2.44
C ILE A 26 -3.77 7.19 -1.14
N GLN A 27 -4.61 7.64 -0.21
CA GLN A 27 -4.89 6.90 1.01
C GLN A 27 -6.18 6.11 0.82
N CYS A 28 -6.19 4.83 1.17
CA CYS A 28 -7.34 3.95 1.00
C CYS A 28 -7.71 3.21 2.30
N TYR A 29 -8.97 2.82 2.38
CA TYR A 29 -9.49 1.86 3.35
C TYR A 29 -10.33 0.84 2.58
N ALA A 30 -9.84 -0.40 2.51
CA ALA A 30 -10.46 -1.48 1.76
C ALA A 30 -11.47 -2.27 2.60
N PRO A 31 -12.48 -2.91 1.97
CA PRO A 31 -13.30 -3.89 2.65
C PRO A 31 -12.47 -5.03 3.26
N THR A 32 -12.92 -5.54 4.41
CA THR A 32 -12.33 -6.71 5.06
C THR A 32 -12.47 -7.96 4.20
N ASN A 33 -11.68 -9.00 4.47
CA ASN A 33 -11.77 -10.26 3.71
C ASN A 33 -13.16 -10.94 3.83
N ASP A 34 -13.87 -10.72 4.94
CA ASP A 34 -15.22 -11.23 5.21
C ASP A 34 -16.33 -10.43 4.50
N SER A 35 -15.98 -9.32 3.85
CA SER A 35 -16.92 -8.58 3.00
C SER A 35 -17.27 -9.40 1.76
N ASN A 36 -18.45 -9.16 1.19
CA ASN A 36 -18.87 -9.87 -0.02
C ASN A 36 -17.95 -9.54 -1.21
N ASP A 37 -17.84 -10.47 -2.16
CA ASP A 37 -16.93 -10.32 -3.29
C ASP A 37 -17.23 -9.12 -4.18
N ASN A 38 -18.49 -8.76 -4.34
CA ASN A 38 -18.88 -7.61 -5.15
C ASN A 38 -18.33 -6.29 -4.57
N ASP A 39 -18.38 -6.11 -3.26
CA ASP A 39 -17.84 -4.90 -2.61
C ASP A 39 -16.31 -4.86 -2.72
N LYS A 40 -15.65 -6.01 -2.52
CA LYS A 40 -14.19 -6.16 -2.72
C LYS A 40 -13.80 -5.82 -4.16
N ASP A 41 -14.53 -6.36 -5.14
CA ASP A 41 -14.30 -6.15 -6.57
C ASP A 41 -14.48 -4.68 -6.96
N GLN A 42 -15.61 -4.09 -6.56
CA GLN A 42 -15.86 -2.67 -6.81
C GLN A 42 -14.75 -1.78 -6.27
N PHE A 43 -14.22 -2.08 -5.07
CA PHE A 43 -13.12 -1.33 -4.50
C PHE A 43 -11.82 -1.50 -5.31
N TYR A 44 -11.37 -2.74 -5.55
CA TYR A 44 -10.11 -3.02 -6.21
C TYR A 44 -10.12 -2.65 -7.70
N GLU A 45 -11.26 -2.71 -8.37
CA GLU A 45 -11.44 -2.28 -9.77
C GLU A 45 -11.59 -0.77 -9.92
N MET A 46 -12.03 -0.06 -8.88
CA MET A 46 -12.09 1.41 -8.89
C MET A 46 -10.68 2.03 -8.85
N LEU A 47 -9.76 1.47 -8.05
CA LEU A 47 -8.44 2.07 -7.83
C LEU A 47 -7.58 2.29 -9.10
N PRO A 48 -7.55 1.37 -10.09
CA PRO A 48 -6.90 1.59 -11.39
C PRO A 48 -7.36 2.88 -12.09
N SER A 49 -8.64 3.22 -11.99
CA SER A 49 -9.18 4.44 -12.60
C SER A 49 -8.61 5.72 -11.98
N ILE A 50 -8.17 5.66 -10.72
CA ILE A 50 -7.60 6.78 -9.98
C ILE A 50 -6.11 6.91 -10.29
N THR A 51 -5.37 5.81 -10.25
CA THR A 51 -3.92 5.76 -10.48
C THR A 51 -3.52 6.12 -11.91
N VAL A 52 -4.35 5.77 -12.91
CA VAL A 52 -4.11 6.11 -14.33
C VAL A 52 -4.13 7.62 -14.59
N LYS A 53 -4.80 8.41 -13.73
CA LYS A 53 -4.86 9.87 -13.86
C LYS A 53 -3.50 10.56 -13.65
N TYR A 54 -2.55 9.86 -13.02
CA TYR A 54 -1.26 10.44 -12.65
C TYR A 54 -0.15 10.12 -13.65
N PRO A 55 0.58 11.14 -14.15
CA PRO A 55 1.71 10.93 -15.05
C PRO A 55 2.81 10.02 -14.44
N ARG A 56 3.39 9.13 -15.24
CA ARG A 56 4.51 8.25 -14.81
C ARG A 56 5.76 8.97 -14.28
N LYS A 57 5.92 10.25 -14.64
CA LYS A 57 7.01 11.12 -14.19
C LYS A 57 6.80 11.64 -12.75
N ASP A 58 5.59 11.50 -12.22
CA ASP A 58 5.21 11.92 -10.88
C ASP A 58 5.38 10.74 -9.92
N LEU A 59 5.66 11.06 -8.67
CA LEU A 59 5.72 10.09 -7.60
C LEU A 59 4.29 9.78 -7.15
N THR A 60 3.84 8.54 -7.29
CA THR A 60 2.56 8.11 -6.73
C THR A 60 2.82 7.18 -5.55
N ILE A 61 2.19 7.48 -4.42
CA ILE A 61 2.21 6.68 -3.21
C ILE A 61 0.77 6.22 -2.95
N LEU A 62 0.55 4.92 -2.93
CA LEU A 62 -0.70 4.32 -2.45
C LEU A 62 -0.44 3.83 -1.04
N LEU A 63 -1.27 4.20 -0.06
CA LEU A 63 -1.10 3.77 1.32
C LEU A 63 -2.43 3.55 2.03
N GLY A 64 -2.40 2.80 3.11
CA GLY A 64 -3.53 2.63 4.02
C GLY A 64 -3.82 1.17 4.30
N GLU A 65 -4.98 0.95 4.90
CA GLU A 65 -5.45 -0.38 5.28
C GLU A 65 -6.13 -1.02 4.08
N LEU A 66 -5.44 -1.95 3.44
CA LEU A 66 -5.95 -2.63 2.25
C LEU A 66 -6.55 -3.99 2.58
N ASN A 67 -6.53 -4.42 3.85
CA ASN A 67 -7.12 -5.69 4.27
C ASN A 67 -6.63 -6.88 3.42
N ALA A 68 -5.37 -6.84 3.00
CA ALA A 68 -4.78 -7.75 2.03
C ALA A 68 -3.49 -8.38 2.56
N LYS A 69 -3.43 -9.70 2.65
CA LYS A 69 -2.19 -10.43 2.93
C LYS A 69 -1.55 -10.82 1.61
N VAL A 70 -0.45 -10.16 1.25
CA VAL A 70 0.20 -10.40 -0.05
C VAL A 70 1.13 -11.62 -0.05
N GLY A 71 1.57 -12.04 1.13
CA GLY A 71 2.45 -13.18 1.31
C GLY A 71 3.91 -12.93 0.93
N MET A 72 4.72 -13.98 1.09
CA MET A 72 6.14 -13.98 0.71
C MET A 72 6.42 -14.55 -0.70
N ASP A 73 5.48 -15.31 -1.26
CA ASP A 73 5.59 -15.81 -2.62
C ASP A 73 5.42 -14.64 -3.61
N ASN A 74 6.43 -14.45 -4.46
CA ASN A 74 6.45 -13.40 -5.47
C ASN A 74 6.52 -13.94 -6.90
N ASN A 75 6.30 -15.24 -7.11
CA ASN A 75 6.29 -15.84 -8.45
C ASN A 75 5.22 -15.17 -9.33
N GLY A 76 5.65 -14.60 -10.46
CA GLY A 76 4.78 -13.84 -11.38
C GLY A 76 4.51 -12.38 -10.94
N TYR A 77 5.03 -11.98 -9.78
CA TYR A 77 4.87 -10.66 -9.16
C TYR A 77 6.23 -9.99 -8.83
N GLU A 78 7.33 -10.48 -9.39
CA GLU A 78 8.70 -10.07 -9.06
C GLU A 78 8.97 -8.58 -9.34
N ASP A 79 8.22 -8.01 -10.27
CA ASP A 79 8.32 -6.60 -10.67
C ASP A 79 7.71 -5.63 -9.64
N ILE A 80 6.83 -6.12 -8.77
CA ILE A 80 6.04 -5.32 -7.82
C ILE A 80 6.20 -5.77 -6.36
N MET A 81 6.71 -6.97 -6.13
CA MET A 81 6.90 -7.56 -4.80
C MET A 81 8.29 -8.13 -4.62
N GLY A 82 8.85 -7.92 -3.42
CA GLY A 82 9.97 -8.69 -2.91
C GLY A 82 9.50 -9.98 -2.23
N ARG A 83 10.44 -10.68 -1.60
CA ARG A 83 10.20 -11.99 -0.93
C ARG A 83 10.10 -11.88 0.59
N HIS A 84 9.87 -10.68 1.10
CA HIS A 84 9.90 -10.39 2.52
C HIS A 84 8.53 -9.99 3.09
N GLY A 85 7.44 -10.24 2.37
CA GLY A 85 6.09 -10.15 2.95
C GLY A 85 5.88 -11.16 4.09
N LEU A 86 4.76 -11.03 4.79
CA LEU A 86 4.35 -11.99 5.82
C LEU A 86 3.28 -12.94 5.28
N GLU A 87 3.35 -14.18 5.77
CA GLU A 87 2.31 -15.21 5.61
C GLU A 87 2.08 -15.66 4.15
N GLU A 88 0.97 -16.35 3.93
CA GLU A 88 0.48 -16.74 2.61
C GLU A 88 -0.47 -15.69 2.06
N ARG A 89 -0.61 -15.67 0.73
CA ARG A 89 -1.47 -14.72 0.06
C ARG A 89 -2.93 -15.10 0.23
N ASP A 90 -3.77 -14.16 0.64
CA ASP A 90 -5.22 -14.34 0.67
C ASP A 90 -5.90 -13.76 -0.59
N GLU A 91 -7.23 -13.88 -0.68
CA GLU A 91 -8.00 -13.41 -1.84
C GLU A 91 -7.83 -11.90 -2.06
N ASN A 92 -7.91 -11.11 -0.98
CA ASN A 92 -7.63 -9.67 -1.05
C ASN A 92 -6.18 -9.38 -1.46
N GLY A 93 -5.23 -10.19 -1.00
CA GLY A 93 -3.83 -10.18 -1.42
C GLY A 93 -3.65 -10.34 -2.92
N GLU A 94 -4.39 -11.27 -3.52
CA GLU A 94 -4.37 -11.50 -4.97
C GLU A 94 -4.96 -10.30 -5.74
N ARG A 95 -6.09 -9.76 -5.29
CA ARG A 95 -6.69 -8.54 -5.89
C ARG A 95 -5.75 -7.35 -5.79
N PHE A 96 -5.12 -7.18 -4.63
CA PHE A 96 -4.17 -6.10 -4.40
C PHE A 96 -2.87 -6.26 -5.21
N ALA A 97 -2.35 -7.49 -5.35
CA ALA A 97 -1.18 -7.77 -6.17
C ALA A 97 -1.48 -7.46 -7.65
N ASN A 98 -2.65 -7.88 -8.16
CA ASN A 98 -3.11 -7.57 -9.51
C ASN A 98 -3.27 -6.06 -9.75
N LEU A 99 -3.84 -5.33 -8.78
CA LEU A 99 -3.89 -3.87 -8.78
C LEU A 99 -2.49 -3.27 -8.95
N CYS A 100 -1.51 -3.77 -8.19
CA CYS A 100 -0.13 -3.29 -8.21
C CYS A 100 0.57 -3.58 -9.54
N VAL A 101 0.36 -4.77 -10.13
CA VAL A 101 0.85 -5.13 -11.47
C VAL A 101 0.32 -4.16 -12.51
N PHE A 102 -1.00 -3.96 -12.56
CA PHE A 102 -1.65 -3.09 -13.55
C PHE A 102 -1.11 -1.65 -13.48
N ASN A 103 -0.93 -1.14 -12.26
CA ASN A 103 -0.53 0.25 -12.01
C ASN A 103 0.98 0.47 -11.87
N LYS A 104 1.78 -0.60 -11.98
CA LYS A 104 3.24 -0.57 -11.78
C LYS A 104 3.58 0.07 -10.43
N LEU A 105 2.93 -0.39 -9.38
CA LEU A 105 3.18 0.00 -7.99
C LEU A 105 3.98 -1.10 -7.31
N VAL A 106 5.03 -0.75 -6.57
CA VAL A 106 5.84 -1.69 -5.80
C VAL A 106 5.39 -1.68 -4.34
N ILE A 107 5.14 -2.85 -3.77
CA ILE A 107 4.65 -3.05 -2.41
C ILE A 107 5.82 -3.00 -1.42
N GLY A 108 6.02 -1.85 -0.77
CA GLY A 108 7.22 -1.57 0.01
C GLY A 108 7.44 -2.51 1.19
N GLY A 109 6.36 -2.96 1.84
CA GLY A 109 6.41 -3.90 2.97
C GLY A 109 6.99 -5.29 2.63
N THR A 110 7.17 -5.60 1.35
CA THR A 110 7.73 -6.87 0.87
C THR A 110 9.19 -6.78 0.42
N ILE A 111 9.75 -5.56 0.34
CA ILE A 111 11.06 -5.30 -0.28
C ILE A 111 12.22 -5.45 0.69
N PHE A 112 12.02 -5.12 1.97
CA PHE A 112 13.10 -5.05 2.95
C PHE A 112 13.12 -6.29 3.86
N PRO A 113 14.30 -6.91 4.13
CA PRO A 113 14.43 -8.14 4.91
C PRO A 113 14.34 -7.87 6.42
N TYR A 114 13.22 -7.32 6.89
CA TYR A 114 13.01 -7.08 8.32
C TYR A 114 12.49 -8.29 9.09
N LYS A 115 12.66 -8.26 10.42
CA LYS A 115 12.05 -9.21 11.35
C LYS A 115 10.52 -9.04 11.37
N ARG A 116 9.79 -10.10 11.73
CA ARG A 116 8.31 -10.12 11.80
C ARG A 116 7.73 -8.93 12.56
N MET A 117 8.29 -8.59 13.73
CA MET A 117 7.88 -7.46 14.56
C MET A 117 7.89 -6.08 13.88
N HIS A 118 8.60 -5.92 12.76
CA HIS A 118 8.68 -4.68 11.97
C HIS A 118 7.82 -4.73 10.70
N LYS A 119 7.00 -5.77 10.54
CA LYS A 119 6.12 -5.99 9.38
C LYS A 119 4.65 -6.15 9.79
N VAL A 120 4.39 -6.60 11.01
CA VAL A 120 3.05 -6.74 11.58
C VAL A 120 2.43 -5.36 11.76
N THR A 121 1.28 -5.16 11.12
CA THR A 121 0.54 -3.90 11.10
C THR A 121 -0.73 -3.97 11.95
N TRP A 122 -1.23 -5.17 12.24
CA TRP A 122 -2.44 -5.35 13.04
C TRP A 122 -2.30 -6.56 13.95
N ILE A 123 -2.72 -6.40 15.20
CA ILE A 123 -2.82 -7.47 16.19
C ILE A 123 -4.22 -7.38 16.82
N PRO A 124 -5.06 -8.42 16.72
CA PRO A 124 -6.36 -8.42 17.36
C PRO A 124 -6.22 -8.31 18.88
N PRO A 125 -7.26 -7.84 19.59
CA PRO A 125 -7.25 -7.71 21.05
C PRO A 125 -6.97 -9.02 21.81
N ASP A 126 -7.25 -10.17 21.20
CA ASP A 126 -7.00 -11.49 21.77
C ASP A 126 -5.57 -12.00 21.55
N HIS A 127 -4.74 -11.24 20.82
CA HIS A 127 -3.35 -11.55 20.47
C HIS A 127 -3.16 -12.91 19.78
N THR A 128 -4.19 -13.44 19.12
CA THR A 128 -4.16 -14.79 18.53
C THR A 128 -3.43 -14.84 17.20
N THR A 129 -3.44 -13.74 16.44
CA THR A 129 -2.85 -13.66 15.10
C THR A 129 -2.13 -12.32 14.91
N GLU A 130 -1.22 -12.23 13.94
CA GLU A 130 -0.49 -11.00 13.65
C GLU A 130 -0.45 -10.80 12.15
N ASN A 131 -1.11 -9.77 11.63
CA ASN A 131 -1.30 -9.61 10.19
C ASN A 131 -0.53 -8.42 9.62
N GLN A 132 -0.20 -8.50 8.33
CA GLN A 132 0.30 -7.38 7.52
C GLN A 132 -0.78 -6.97 6.52
N ILE A 133 -1.63 -6.02 6.91
CA ILE A 133 -2.79 -5.56 6.12
C ILE A 133 -2.75 -4.07 5.78
N ASP A 134 -1.85 -3.32 6.41
CA ASP A 134 -1.55 -1.94 6.08
C ASP A 134 -0.33 -1.87 5.17
N HIS A 135 -0.47 -1.18 4.04
CA HIS A 135 0.55 -1.19 3.00
C HIS A 135 0.95 0.23 2.61
N ILE A 136 2.21 0.36 2.17
CA ILE A 136 2.70 1.54 1.47
C ILE A 136 3.33 1.06 0.17
N CYS A 137 2.78 1.52 -0.95
CA CYS A 137 3.30 1.28 -2.28
C CYS A 137 3.86 2.54 -2.91
N ILE A 138 4.78 2.36 -3.84
CA ILE A 138 5.41 3.44 -4.60
C ILE A 138 5.40 3.14 -6.09
N SER A 139 5.23 4.17 -6.93
CA SER A 139 5.37 3.99 -8.37
C SER A 139 6.74 3.40 -8.74
N ARG A 140 6.73 2.42 -9.66
CA ARG A 140 7.92 1.62 -10.02
C ARG A 140 9.11 2.46 -10.50
N THR A 141 8.84 3.60 -11.12
CA THR A 141 9.89 4.55 -11.54
C THR A 141 10.64 5.16 -10.35
N PHE A 142 10.04 5.18 -9.17
CA PHE A 142 10.58 5.73 -7.94
C PHE A 142 10.97 4.67 -6.90
N THR A 143 10.95 3.37 -7.21
CA THR A 143 11.29 2.30 -6.25
C THR A 143 12.63 2.52 -5.56
N ARG A 144 13.66 2.95 -6.30
CA ARG A 144 15.00 3.27 -5.74
C ARG A 144 15.02 4.46 -4.77
N SER A 145 13.93 5.23 -4.71
CA SER A 145 13.76 6.34 -3.76
C SER A 145 13.25 5.85 -2.41
N MET A 146 12.59 4.69 -2.35
CA MET A 146 12.14 4.08 -1.11
C MET A 146 13.35 3.42 -0.45
N GLU A 147 13.79 3.98 0.69
CA GLU A 147 14.95 3.50 1.45
C GLU A 147 14.54 2.56 2.58
N ASP A 148 13.29 2.65 3.04
CA ASP A 148 12.78 1.89 4.18
C ASP A 148 11.25 1.84 4.14
N VAL A 149 10.66 0.71 4.55
CA VAL A 149 9.25 0.54 4.92
C VAL A 149 9.17 -0.44 6.08
N ARG A 150 8.64 0.00 7.21
CA ARG A 150 8.54 -0.82 8.43
C ARG A 150 7.43 -0.34 9.35
N THR A 151 6.96 -1.22 10.21
CA THR A 151 5.99 -0.90 11.26
C THR A 151 6.68 -0.33 12.50
N GLN A 152 6.00 0.56 13.21
CA GLN A 152 6.45 1.19 14.45
C GLN A 152 5.67 0.60 15.63
N GLY A 153 5.90 -0.68 15.96
CA GLY A 153 5.18 -1.37 17.04
C GLY A 153 5.42 -0.83 18.46
N GLY A 154 6.42 0.04 18.65
CA GLY A 154 6.64 0.74 19.93
C GLY A 154 5.97 2.10 20.03
N ALA A 155 5.21 2.53 19.02
CA ALA A 155 4.46 3.77 19.08
C ALA A 155 3.21 3.58 19.95
N ASP A 156 3.07 4.41 20.98
CA ASP A 156 1.87 4.45 21.81
C ASP A 156 0.76 5.17 21.04
N ILE A 157 0.03 4.40 20.24
CA ILE A 157 -1.20 4.81 19.59
C ILE A 157 -2.32 3.91 20.12
N ALA A 158 -3.41 4.50 20.60
CA ALA A 158 -4.53 3.78 21.18
C ALA A 158 -5.36 3.04 20.10
N SER A 159 -4.72 2.13 19.38
CA SER A 159 -5.26 1.31 18.28
C SER A 159 -4.59 -0.06 18.30
N ASP A 160 -5.33 -1.05 17.81
CA ASP A 160 -4.87 -2.40 17.46
C ASP A 160 -3.99 -2.44 16.20
N HIS A 161 -3.92 -1.35 15.44
CA HIS A 161 -2.98 -1.17 14.34
C HIS A 161 -1.67 -0.53 14.81
N HIS A 162 -0.57 -0.94 14.17
CA HIS A 162 0.74 -0.32 14.29
C HIS A 162 1.01 0.59 13.09
N PRO A 163 1.54 1.81 13.29
CA PRO A 163 1.82 2.71 12.19
C PRO A 163 2.86 2.13 11.23
N VAL A 164 2.57 2.19 9.92
CA VAL A 164 3.54 1.87 8.87
C VAL A 164 4.24 3.15 8.44
N VAL A 165 5.57 3.12 8.44
CA VAL A 165 6.39 4.28 8.08
C VAL A 165 7.27 3.93 6.89
N ALA A 166 7.25 4.80 5.88
CA ALA A 166 8.15 4.73 4.73
C ALA A 166 9.15 5.90 4.74
N LYS A 167 10.42 5.61 4.45
CA LYS A 167 11.45 6.62 4.21
C LYS A 167 11.68 6.74 2.72
N ILE A 168 11.37 7.92 2.15
CA ILE A 168 11.51 8.18 0.70
C ILE A 168 12.47 9.34 0.46
N LYS A 169 13.52 9.08 -0.32
CA LYS A 169 14.55 10.06 -0.70
C LYS A 169 14.38 10.51 -2.14
N LEU A 170 13.93 11.75 -2.32
CA LEU A 170 13.79 12.36 -3.64
C LEU A 170 15.09 13.03 -4.07
N LYS A 171 15.61 12.65 -5.24
CA LYS A 171 16.73 13.35 -5.88
C LYS A 171 16.20 14.45 -6.80
N PRO A 172 16.80 15.64 -6.83
CA PRO A 172 16.44 16.67 -7.80
C PRO A 172 16.63 16.13 -9.23
N LYS A 173 15.79 16.57 -10.17
CA LYS A 173 16.12 16.42 -11.59
C LYS A 173 17.37 17.26 -11.86
N LYS A 174 18.43 16.65 -12.38
CA LYS A 174 19.53 17.40 -12.97
C LYS A 174 18.99 18.04 -14.25
N HIS A 175 19.08 19.36 -14.34
CA HIS A 175 18.84 20.11 -15.57
C HIS A 175 20.07 20.01 -16.48
#